data_AF-F8E6C4-F1
#
_entry.id   AF-F8E6C4-F1
#
_cell.length_a   1.000
_cell.length_b   1.000
_cell.length_c   1.000
_cell.angle_alpha   90.00
_cell.angle_beta   90.00
_cell.angle_gamma   90.00
#
_symmetry.space_group_name_H-M   'P 1'
#
loop_
_entity.id
_entity.type
_entity.pdbx_description
1 polymer ?
#
loop_
_entity_poly.entity_id
_entity_poly.type
_entity_poly.pdbx_seq_one_letter_code
_entity_poly.pdbx_strand_id
1 'polypeptide(L)'
;MNRRIFLRYLLVSGAFFVSIRVRALAAFGDFINPWRIRTVEGSTPEIDMDKFTLSITGLAEERRKLTYSDLENLTDTSYREDFNCVEGWSVPDLQWEGVSLNKIIEIVKPYKKAKYINFYCYGNKYTESIPVSEVKDRYILALRVNGEKLEPKHGFPVRLFYPDRYGYKSAKWIKKIEFSDIKVPGFWTKRGYPYDGKILG
;
A
#
# COMPACT_ATOMS: atom_id res chain seq x y z
N MET A 1 -45.63 19.36 -38.90
CA MET A 1 -45.20 18.89 -37.56
C MET A 1 -43.82 18.23 -37.71
N ASN A 2 -42.76 18.90 -37.26
CA ASN A 2 -41.38 18.74 -37.77
C ASN A 2 -40.54 17.74 -36.94
N ARG A 3 -39.98 16.70 -37.58
CA ARG A 3 -39.13 15.63 -37.02
C ARG A 3 -37.67 16.09 -36.73
N ARG A 4 -37.46 17.16 -35.97
CA ARG A 4 -36.09 17.67 -35.71
C ARG A 4 -35.73 18.04 -34.26
N ILE A 5 -36.46 17.52 -33.26
CA ILE A 5 -36.13 17.79 -31.84
C ILE A 5 -36.08 16.51 -30.99
N PHE A 6 -35.25 15.53 -31.39
CA PHE A 6 -35.05 14.33 -30.54
C PHE A 6 -33.62 13.78 -30.49
N LEU A 7 -32.61 14.54 -30.94
CA LEU A 7 -31.20 14.13 -30.83
C LEU A 7 -30.37 15.20 -30.13
N ARG A 8 -30.62 15.42 -28.84
CA ARG A 8 -29.70 16.18 -27.97
C ARG A 8 -29.48 15.59 -26.56
N TYR A 9 -30.05 14.43 -26.26
CA TYR A 9 -29.94 13.78 -24.94
C TYR A 9 -29.27 12.40 -24.98
N LEU A 10 -28.20 12.22 -25.75
CA LEU A 10 -27.54 10.91 -25.87
C LEU A 10 -26.01 10.97 -25.80
N LEU A 11 -25.45 11.88 -25.00
CA LEU A 11 -24.00 11.95 -24.76
C LEU A 11 -23.59 12.25 -23.31
N VAL A 12 -24.43 11.93 -22.30
CA VAL A 12 -24.05 12.07 -20.88
C VAL A 12 -24.20 10.77 -20.06
N SER A 13 -24.77 9.69 -20.62
CA SER A 13 -25.11 8.49 -19.84
C SER A 13 -24.01 7.41 -19.74
N GLY A 14 -22.90 7.53 -20.47
CA GLY A 14 -21.88 6.47 -20.55
C GLY A 14 -21.02 6.30 -19.29
N ALA A 15 -20.61 7.40 -18.65
CA ALA A 15 -19.67 7.34 -17.54
C ALA A 15 -20.30 6.85 -16.22
N PHE A 16 -21.60 7.08 -16.02
CA PHE A 16 -22.29 6.77 -14.75
C PHE A 16 -22.65 5.28 -14.60
N PHE A 17 -22.93 4.59 -15.72
CA PHE A 17 -23.28 3.17 -15.69
C PHE A 17 -22.07 2.24 -15.50
N VAL A 18 -20.87 2.66 -15.94
CA VAL A 18 -19.64 1.88 -15.74
C VAL A 18 -19.24 1.85 -14.27
N SER A 19 -19.31 2.99 -13.56
CA SER A 19 -18.89 3.07 -12.15
C SER A 19 -19.78 2.25 -11.21
N ILE A 20 -21.10 2.19 -11.47
CA ILE A 20 -22.06 1.39 -10.69
C ILE A 20 -21.75 -0.11 -10.82
N ARG A 21 -21.46 -0.59 -12.04
CA ARG A 21 -21.15 -2.02 -12.26
C ARG A 21 -19.84 -2.45 -11.61
N VAL A 22 -18.81 -1.60 -11.63
CA VAL A 22 -17.52 -1.89 -10.97
C VAL A 22 -17.69 -1.97 -9.45
N ARG A 23 -18.45 -1.05 -8.84
CA ARG A 23 -18.73 -1.10 -7.39
C ARG A 23 -19.56 -2.33 -6.99
N ALA A 24 -20.54 -2.72 -7.79
CA ALA A 24 -21.35 -3.91 -7.52
C ALA A 24 -20.51 -5.20 -7.58
N LEU A 25 -19.58 -5.32 -8.54
CA LEU A 25 -18.65 -6.45 -8.63
C LEU A 25 -17.66 -6.50 -7.47
N ALA A 26 -17.10 -5.35 -7.07
CA ALA A 26 -16.21 -5.26 -5.90
C ALA A 26 -16.93 -5.68 -4.61
N ALA A 27 -18.15 -5.20 -4.38
CA ALA A 27 -18.97 -5.58 -3.23
C ALA A 27 -19.35 -7.07 -3.23
N PHE A 28 -19.53 -7.67 -4.42
CA PHE A 28 -19.78 -9.10 -4.54
C PHE A 28 -18.53 -9.94 -4.26
N GLY A 29 -17.34 -9.47 -4.67
CA GLY A 29 -16.06 -10.08 -4.33
C GLY A 29 -15.80 -10.11 -2.81
N ASP A 30 -16.06 -8.99 -2.13
CA ASP A 30 -15.97 -8.89 -0.67
C ASP A 30 -16.94 -9.82 0.06
N PHE A 31 -18.08 -10.16 -0.56
CA PHE A 31 -19.06 -11.09 0.00
C PHE A 31 -18.59 -12.56 -0.09
N ILE A 32 -17.92 -12.94 -1.17
CA ILE A 32 -17.47 -14.33 -1.40
C ILE A 32 -16.12 -14.61 -0.70
N ASN A 33 -15.19 -13.64 -0.71
CA ASN A 33 -13.89 -13.73 -0.03
C ASN A 33 -13.59 -12.42 0.70
N PRO A 34 -14.15 -12.21 1.91
CA PRO A 34 -13.97 -10.95 2.62
C PRO A 34 -12.49 -10.71 2.92
N TRP A 35 -11.99 -9.53 2.56
CA TRP A 35 -10.63 -9.13 2.92
C TRP A 35 -10.54 -8.97 4.44
N ARG A 36 -10.09 -10.03 5.11
CA ARG A 36 -10.10 -10.10 6.57
C ARG A 36 -9.17 -9.06 7.16
N ILE A 37 -9.67 -8.34 8.16
CA ILE A 37 -8.90 -7.34 8.88
C ILE A 37 -8.11 -8.00 9.99
N ARG A 38 -6.79 -8.05 9.82
CA ARG A 38 -5.85 -8.36 10.91
C ARG A 38 -5.12 -7.08 11.33
N THR A 39 -5.14 -6.78 12.63
CA THR A 39 -4.36 -5.70 13.23
C THR A 39 -3.82 -6.14 14.58
N VAL A 40 -2.58 -5.77 14.87
CA VAL A 40 -1.96 -5.99 16.18
C VAL A 40 -2.03 -4.73 17.05
N GLU A 41 -2.46 -3.61 16.47
CA GLU A 41 -2.57 -2.33 17.15
C GLU A 41 -3.77 -2.30 18.12
N GLY A 42 -4.72 -3.23 17.96
CA GLY A 42 -5.95 -3.35 18.76
C GLY A 42 -7.14 -2.69 18.06
N SER A 43 -6.91 -1.52 17.45
CA SER A 43 -7.88 -0.82 16.62
C SER A 43 -7.19 -0.25 15.36
N THR A 44 -7.99 0.29 14.44
CA THR A 44 -7.49 1.15 13.37
C THR A 44 -7.05 2.49 13.99
N PRO A 45 -5.80 2.94 13.80
CA PRO A 45 -5.35 4.22 14.32
C PRO A 45 -6.10 5.36 13.65
N GLU A 46 -6.48 6.37 14.43
CA GLU A 46 -6.98 7.64 13.93
C GLU A 46 -5.79 8.48 13.46
N ILE A 47 -5.75 8.81 12.17
CA ILE A 47 -4.68 9.58 11.56
C ILE A 47 -5.27 10.92 11.09
N ASP A 48 -4.82 12.00 11.72
CA ASP A 48 -5.13 13.37 11.33
C ASP A 48 -4.44 13.69 10.00
N MET A 49 -5.22 13.75 8.92
CA MET A 49 -4.71 13.92 7.56
C MET A 49 -4.17 15.33 7.29
N ASP A 50 -4.58 16.35 8.05
CA ASP A 50 -4.05 17.70 7.91
C ASP A 50 -2.62 17.80 8.45
N LYS A 51 -2.24 16.86 9.33
CA LYS A 51 -0.90 16.76 9.93
C LYS A 51 -0.10 15.58 9.39
N PHE A 52 -0.70 14.75 8.53
CA PHE A 52 -0.06 13.54 8.06
C PHE A 52 1.19 13.87 7.25
N THR A 53 2.30 13.26 7.66
CA THR A 53 3.52 13.18 6.85
C THR A 53 4.16 11.80 6.99
N LEU A 54 4.68 11.27 5.89
CA LEU A 54 5.59 10.14 5.87
C LEU A 54 7.02 10.67 6.02
N SER A 55 7.68 10.36 7.13
CA SER A 55 9.07 10.78 7.37
C SER A 55 10.06 9.76 6.80
N ILE A 56 10.97 10.20 5.93
CA ILE A 56 12.05 9.37 5.38
C ILE A 56 13.39 9.89 5.91
N THR A 57 14.09 9.02 6.64
CA THR A 57 15.20 9.41 7.53
C THR A 57 16.36 8.41 7.48
N GLY A 58 17.36 8.61 8.35
CA GLY A 58 18.48 7.69 8.50
C GLY A 58 19.64 8.00 7.53
N LEU A 59 20.25 6.95 7.00
CA LEU A 59 21.41 6.94 6.11
C LEU A 59 21.02 7.26 4.67
N ALA A 60 20.48 8.45 4.45
CA ALA A 60 20.13 8.99 3.13
C ALA A 60 20.64 10.42 2.94
N GLU A 61 21.01 10.76 1.70
CA GLU A 61 21.42 12.11 1.31
C GLU A 61 20.24 13.08 1.40
N GLU A 62 19.13 12.68 0.80
CA GLU A 62 17.96 13.51 0.59
C GLU A 62 16.80 13.04 1.49
N ARG A 63 16.94 13.28 2.80
CA ARG A 63 15.85 13.01 3.76
C ARG A 63 14.62 13.84 3.41
N ARG A 64 13.43 13.28 3.64
CA ARG A 64 12.15 13.89 3.24
C ARG A 64 11.09 13.78 4.33
N LYS A 65 10.14 14.71 4.29
CA LYS A 65 8.82 14.54 4.86
C LYS A 65 7.84 14.72 3.72
N LEU A 66 7.13 13.65 3.36
CA LEU A 66 6.19 13.64 2.26
C LEU A 66 4.77 13.75 2.82
N THR A 67 3.99 14.70 2.32
CA THR A 67 2.55 14.76 2.55
C THR A 67 1.85 13.65 1.78
N TYR A 68 0.55 13.45 2.02
CA TYR A 68 -0.22 12.51 1.21
C TYR A 68 -0.26 12.92 -0.27
N SER A 69 -0.39 14.23 -0.55
CA SER A 69 -0.38 14.73 -1.93
C SER A 69 0.97 14.51 -2.63
N ASP A 70 2.09 14.63 -1.90
CA ASP A 70 3.41 14.30 -2.47
C ASP A 70 3.50 12.83 -2.87
N LEU A 71 2.92 11.93 -2.07
CA LEU A 71 2.87 10.50 -2.39
C LEU A 71 1.98 10.23 -3.61
N GLU A 72 0.83 10.90 -3.73
CA GLU A 72 -0.01 10.82 -4.94
C GLU A 72 0.77 11.31 -6.18
N ASN A 73 1.51 12.42 -6.08
CA ASN A 73 2.31 12.95 -7.18
C ASN A 73 3.52 12.06 -7.55
N LEU A 74 4.04 11.28 -6.59
CA LEU A 74 5.15 10.35 -6.80
C LEU A 74 4.70 8.96 -7.28
N THR A 75 3.39 8.69 -7.35
CA THR A 75 2.86 7.38 -7.72
C THR A 75 3.26 7.04 -9.15
N ASP A 76 3.96 5.91 -9.30
CA ASP A 76 4.58 5.47 -10.55
C ASP A 76 4.20 4.03 -10.92
N THR A 77 3.48 3.33 -10.05
CA THR A 77 3.27 1.88 -10.17
C THR A 77 1.80 1.51 -10.00
N SER A 78 1.28 0.70 -10.93
CA SER A 78 -0.06 0.10 -10.85
C SER A 78 -0.06 -1.30 -11.47
N TYR A 79 -0.51 -2.32 -10.73
CA TYR A 79 -0.59 -3.71 -11.22
C TYR A 79 -1.62 -4.53 -10.44
N ARG A 80 -2.07 -5.64 -11.04
CA ARG A 80 -2.95 -6.62 -10.39
C ARG A 80 -2.13 -7.70 -9.73
N GLU A 81 -2.41 -7.97 -8.45
CA GLU A 81 -1.79 -9.05 -7.69
C GLU A 81 -2.65 -9.50 -6.52
N ASP A 82 -2.42 -10.74 -6.09
CA ASP A 82 -3.13 -11.33 -4.98
C ASP A 82 -2.57 -10.86 -3.63
N PHE A 83 -3.44 -10.74 -2.64
CA PHE A 83 -3.04 -10.59 -1.24
C PHE A 83 -3.09 -11.95 -0.54
N ASN A 84 -1.94 -12.46 -0.09
CA ASN A 84 -1.86 -13.79 0.52
C ASN A 84 -1.61 -13.71 2.03
N CYS A 85 -2.49 -14.29 2.85
CA CYS A 85 -2.30 -14.36 4.29
C CYS A 85 -1.63 -15.67 4.70
N VAL A 86 -0.74 -15.58 5.70
CA VAL A 86 -0.10 -16.76 6.31
C VAL A 86 -1.11 -17.72 6.98
N GLU A 87 -2.32 -17.25 7.27
CA GLU A 87 -3.42 -18.05 7.83
C GLU A 87 -4.17 -18.89 6.78
N GLY A 88 -3.68 -18.93 5.53
CA GLY A 88 -4.22 -19.79 4.47
C GLY A 88 -5.40 -19.22 3.68
N TRP A 89 -5.71 -17.93 3.84
CA TRP A 89 -6.70 -17.22 3.01
C TRP A 89 -6.02 -16.17 2.12
N SER A 90 -6.60 -15.92 0.95
CA SER A 90 -6.11 -14.94 -0.01
C SER A 90 -7.24 -14.09 -0.58
N VAL A 91 -6.92 -12.89 -1.05
CA VAL A 91 -7.83 -12.04 -1.81
C VAL A 91 -7.25 -11.89 -3.21
N PRO A 92 -7.88 -12.50 -4.22
CA PRO A 92 -7.33 -12.52 -5.57
C PRO A 92 -7.57 -11.22 -6.32
N ASP A 93 -6.73 -10.97 -7.33
CA ASP A 93 -6.95 -9.98 -8.39
C ASP A 93 -7.24 -8.54 -7.89
N LEU A 94 -6.47 -8.09 -6.90
CA LEU A 94 -6.52 -6.71 -6.43
C LEU A 94 -5.67 -5.82 -7.33
N GLN A 95 -6.24 -4.73 -7.83
CA GLN A 95 -5.49 -3.68 -8.52
C GLN A 95 -4.80 -2.80 -7.48
N TRP A 96 -3.49 -2.95 -7.31
CA TRP A 96 -2.66 -2.16 -6.41
C TRP A 96 -2.08 -0.95 -7.13
N GLU A 97 -2.02 0.19 -6.44
CA GLU A 97 -1.40 1.41 -6.97
C GLU A 97 -0.71 2.22 -5.86
N GLY A 98 0.48 2.74 -6.17
CA GLY A 98 1.27 3.54 -5.25
C GLY A 98 2.68 3.87 -5.74
N VAL A 99 3.53 4.28 -4.80
CA VAL A 99 4.93 4.68 -5.07
C VAL A 99 5.85 3.47 -4.94
N SER A 100 6.61 3.13 -5.97
CA SER A 100 7.61 2.07 -5.88
C SER A 100 8.69 2.38 -4.84
N LEU A 101 9.17 1.36 -4.13
CA LEU A 101 10.31 1.53 -3.23
C LEU A 101 11.58 1.93 -4.01
N ASN A 102 11.69 1.53 -5.27
CA ASN A 102 12.74 2.00 -6.18
C ASN A 102 12.65 3.52 -6.39
N LYS A 103 11.45 4.08 -6.59
CA LYS A 103 11.25 5.52 -6.69
C LYS A 103 11.64 6.23 -5.40
N ILE A 104 11.31 5.65 -4.24
CA ILE A 104 11.74 6.19 -2.95
C ILE A 104 13.28 6.20 -2.85
N ILE A 105 13.95 5.11 -3.23
CA ILE A 105 15.42 5.02 -3.23
C ILE A 105 16.03 6.07 -4.16
N GLU A 106 15.46 6.24 -5.36
CA GLU A 106 15.91 7.22 -6.36
C GLU A 106 15.88 8.65 -5.81
N ILE A 107 14.77 9.06 -5.18
CA ILE A 107 14.61 10.45 -4.72
C ILE A 107 15.36 10.75 -3.41
N VAL A 108 15.66 9.73 -2.59
CA VAL A 108 16.33 9.94 -1.30
C VAL A 108 17.82 9.63 -1.31
N LYS A 109 18.30 8.89 -2.31
CA LYS A 109 19.71 8.53 -2.53
C LYS A 109 20.36 7.99 -1.23
N PRO A 110 20.02 6.76 -0.81
CA PRO A 110 20.60 6.17 0.39
C PRO A 110 22.11 5.98 0.25
N TYR A 111 22.87 6.24 1.32
CA TYR A 111 24.31 6.01 1.33
C TYR A 111 24.62 4.52 1.13
N LYS A 112 25.79 4.19 0.57
CA LYS A 112 26.24 2.78 0.37
C LYS A 112 26.22 1.91 1.64
N LYS A 113 26.35 2.53 2.81
CA LYS A 113 26.27 1.87 4.12
C LYS A 113 24.84 1.56 4.58
N ALA A 114 23.81 2.17 4.00
CA ALA A 114 22.42 1.79 4.25
C ALA A 114 22.18 0.38 3.68
N LYS A 115 22.00 -0.60 4.55
CA LYS A 115 21.74 -2.00 4.19
C LYS A 115 20.28 -2.39 4.29
N TYR A 116 19.50 -1.66 5.09
CA TYR A 116 18.10 -1.95 5.37
C TYR A 116 17.22 -0.72 5.21
N ILE A 117 15.98 -0.98 4.82
CA ILE A 117 14.86 -0.05 4.90
C ILE A 117 13.98 -0.54 6.05
N ASN A 118 13.93 0.23 7.14
CA ASN A 118 13.11 -0.04 8.30
C ASN A 118 11.83 0.79 8.23
N PHE A 119 10.69 0.14 8.45
CA PHE A 119 9.36 0.73 8.45
C PHE A 119 8.80 0.75 9.87
N TYR A 120 8.26 1.91 10.27
CA TYR A 120 7.59 2.12 11.54
C TYR A 120 6.18 2.61 11.29
N CYS A 121 5.23 2.01 12.00
CA CYS A 121 3.81 2.25 11.77
C CYS A 121 3.19 3.12 12.87
N TYR A 122 2.05 3.74 12.56
CA TYR A 122 1.18 4.30 13.59
C TYR A 122 0.76 3.21 14.58
N GLY A 123 0.57 3.59 15.84
CA GLY A 123 0.34 2.66 16.96
C GLY A 123 1.61 2.14 17.64
N ASN A 124 2.77 2.31 17.01
CA ASN A 124 4.11 2.01 17.54
C ASN A 124 4.38 0.54 17.91
N LYS A 125 3.46 -0.41 17.65
CA LYS A 125 3.71 -1.84 17.88
C LYS A 125 4.31 -2.49 16.64
N TYR A 126 3.86 -2.09 15.45
CA TYR A 126 4.32 -2.70 14.21
C TYR A 126 5.60 -2.07 13.65
N THR A 127 6.60 -2.92 13.46
CA THR A 127 7.80 -2.62 12.68
C THR A 127 7.97 -3.67 11.59
N GLU A 128 8.64 -3.30 10.51
CA GLU A 128 9.06 -4.20 9.44
C GLU A 128 10.40 -3.73 8.86
N SER A 129 11.13 -4.63 8.21
CA SER A 129 12.36 -4.29 7.50
C SER A 129 12.58 -5.17 6.26
N ILE A 130 13.25 -4.58 5.27
CA ILE A 130 13.74 -5.27 4.09
C ILE A 130 15.19 -4.83 3.79
N PRO A 131 16.08 -5.73 3.32
CA PRO A 131 17.37 -5.31 2.78
C PRO A 131 17.18 -4.41 1.56
N VAL A 132 17.97 -3.33 1.45
CA VAL A 132 17.94 -2.44 0.27
C VAL A 132 18.21 -3.23 -1.02
N SER A 133 19.10 -4.23 -0.95
CA SER A 133 19.45 -5.10 -2.08
C SER A 133 18.35 -6.08 -2.51
N GLU A 134 17.30 -6.26 -1.71
CA GLU A 134 16.18 -7.16 -2.02
C GLU A 134 14.94 -6.42 -2.54
N VAL A 135 15.01 -5.09 -2.69
CA VAL A 135 13.91 -4.32 -3.24
C VAL A 135 13.68 -4.72 -4.69
N LYS A 136 12.41 -5.04 -5.02
CA LYS A 136 11.96 -5.40 -6.36
C LYS A 136 11.04 -4.32 -6.91
N ASP A 137 10.90 -4.29 -8.24
CA ASP A 137 10.05 -3.30 -8.94
C ASP A 137 8.59 -3.30 -8.48
N ARG A 138 8.09 -4.47 -8.07
CA ARG A 138 6.72 -4.64 -7.59
C ARG A 138 6.56 -4.40 -6.08
N TYR A 139 7.51 -3.77 -5.40
CA TYR A 139 7.41 -3.43 -3.99
C TYR A 139 7.02 -1.97 -3.86
N ILE A 140 5.85 -1.72 -3.27
CA ILE A 140 5.24 -0.39 -3.29
C ILE A 140 4.82 0.07 -1.90
N LEU A 141 4.81 1.40 -1.74
CA LEU A 141 3.97 2.12 -0.80
C LEU A 141 2.60 2.33 -1.44
N ALA A 142 1.69 1.38 -1.23
CA ALA A 142 0.35 1.43 -1.79
C ALA A 142 -0.48 2.56 -1.15
N LEU A 143 -1.22 3.27 -2.01
CA LEU A 143 -2.14 4.36 -1.66
C LEU A 143 -3.58 4.02 -2.05
N ARG A 144 -3.75 3.17 -3.07
CA ARG A 144 -5.03 2.80 -3.66
C ARG A 144 -5.11 1.29 -3.88
N VAL A 145 -6.32 0.77 -3.79
CA VAL A 145 -6.68 -0.58 -4.20
C VAL A 145 -8.00 -0.52 -4.97
N ASN A 146 -8.07 -1.19 -6.13
CA ASN A 146 -9.25 -1.23 -6.99
C ASN A 146 -9.74 0.16 -7.41
N GLY A 147 -8.80 1.08 -7.67
CA GLY A 147 -9.06 2.46 -8.10
C GLY A 147 -9.49 3.42 -6.99
N GLU A 148 -9.80 2.91 -5.80
CA GLU A 148 -10.21 3.70 -4.65
C GLU A 148 -9.03 3.91 -3.69
N LYS A 149 -9.05 5.01 -2.93
CA LYS A 149 -8.09 5.18 -1.82
C LYS A 149 -8.23 4.01 -0.85
N LEU A 150 -7.12 3.61 -0.23
CA LEU A 150 -7.18 2.60 0.82
C LEU A 150 -8.25 2.97 1.85
N GLU A 151 -8.95 1.99 2.38
CA GLU A 151 -9.79 2.21 3.56
C GLU A 151 -8.90 2.29 4.82
N PRO A 152 -9.32 3.03 5.87
CA PRO A 152 -8.59 3.11 7.15
C PRO A 152 -8.16 1.74 7.70
N LYS A 153 -9.09 0.77 7.75
CA LYS A 153 -8.80 -0.59 8.26
C LYS A 153 -7.78 -1.37 7.41
N HIS A 154 -7.65 -1.01 6.13
CA HIS A 154 -6.73 -1.62 5.16
C HIS A 154 -5.38 -0.91 5.06
N GLY A 155 -5.18 0.22 5.74
CA GLY A 155 -3.87 0.86 5.86
C GLY A 155 -3.79 2.29 5.36
N PHE A 156 -4.91 2.96 5.07
CA PHE A 156 -4.91 4.39 4.76
C PHE A 156 -4.22 5.19 5.86
N PRO A 157 -3.34 6.16 5.54
CA PRO A 157 -3.11 6.70 4.20
C PRO A 157 -2.12 5.90 3.34
N VAL A 158 -1.19 5.17 3.93
CA VAL A 158 -0.16 4.44 3.19
C VAL A 158 0.14 3.10 3.84
N ARG A 159 0.24 2.06 3.02
CA ARG A 159 0.70 0.74 3.44
C ARG A 159 1.81 0.23 2.56
N LEU A 160 2.60 -0.67 3.12
CA LEU A 160 3.56 -1.47 2.38
C LEU A 160 2.82 -2.62 1.69
N PHE A 161 3.23 -2.93 0.47
CA PHE A 161 2.77 -4.12 -0.22
C PHE A 161 3.92 -4.84 -0.92
N TYR A 162 4.04 -6.13 -0.60
CA TYR A 162 4.98 -7.07 -1.19
C TYR A 162 4.20 -8.26 -1.78
N PRO A 163 4.04 -8.35 -3.10
CA PRO A 163 3.16 -9.35 -3.71
C PRO A 163 3.67 -10.79 -3.56
N ASP A 164 4.99 -10.98 -3.46
CA ASP A 164 5.61 -12.29 -3.31
C ASP A 164 5.88 -12.68 -1.84
N ARG A 165 5.24 -12.00 -0.88
CA ARG A 165 5.38 -12.22 0.56
C ARG A 165 4.01 -12.37 1.22
N TYR A 166 3.97 -13.11 2.32
CA TYR A 166 2.77 -13.17 3.16
C TYR A 166 2.42 -11.79 3.73
N GLY A 167 1.13 -11.57 3.96
CA GLY A 167 0.55 -10.28 4.34
C GLY A 167 1.12 -9.65 5.60
N TYR A 168 1.75 -10.44 6.48
CA TYR A 168 2.45 -9.89 7.65
C TYR A 168 3.73 -9.12 7.28
N LYS A 169 4.27 -9.26 6.08
CA LYS A 169 5.34 -8.39 5.58
C LYS A 169 4.81 -7.07 5.01
N SER A 170 3.52 -7.01 4.68
CA SER A 170 2.84 -5.85 4.08
C SER A 170 2.24 -4.94 5.16
N ALA A 171 3.12 -4.25 5.91
CA ALA A 171 2.80 -3.37 7.03
C ALA A 171 1.77 -2.26 6.67
N LYS A 172 0.84 -1.99 7.60
CA LYS A 172 -0.18 -0.94 7.45
C LYS A 172 0.20 0.34 8.19
N TRP A 173 -0.32 1.49 7.74
CA TRP A 173 -0.17 2.78 8.42
C TRP A 173 1.29 3.19 8.60
N ILE A 174 2.07 3.23 7.53
CA ILE A 174 3.48 3.61 7.64
C ILE A 174 3.58 5.08 8.02
N LYS A 175 4.35 5.35 9.08
CA LYS A 175 4.63 6.69 9.60
C LYS A 175 6.05 7.15 9.27
N LYS A 176 7.01 6.22 9.33
CA LYS A 176 8.43 6.51 9.12
C LYS A 176 9.09 5.40 8.32
N ILE A 177 9.95 5.81 7.40
CA ILE A 177 10.94 4.98 6.72
C ILE A 177 12.32 5.44 7.18
N GLU A 178 13.17 4.49 7.53
CA GLU A 178 14.55 4.74 7.92
C GLU A 178 15.50 3.84 7.13
N PHE A 179 16.41 4.48 6.40
CA PHE A 179 17.55 3.79 5.81
C PHE A 179 18.61 3.59 6.89
N SER A 180 19.08 2.36 7.10
CA SER A 180 19.99 2.03 8.21
C SER A 180 20.98 0.93 7.81
N ASP A 181 22.12 0.87 8.47
CA ASP A 181 23.03 -0.28 8.45
C ASP A 181 22.57 -1.40 9.39
N ILE A 182 21.69 -1.08 10.34
CA ILE A 182 21.10 -2.01 11.30
C ILE A 182 19.64 -2.30 10.96
N LYS A 183 19.34 -3.59 10.87
CA LYS A 183 17.98 -4.10 10.69
C LYS A 183 17.17 -3.93 11.98
N VAL A 184 15.97 -3.35 11.87
CA VAL A 184 14.95 -3.47 12.93
C VAL A 184 14.16 -4.77 12.75
N PRO A 185 14.09 -5.65 13.76
CA PRO A 185 13.28 -6.86 13.65
C PRO A 185 11.80 -6.51 13.52
N GLY A 186 11.11 -7.16 12.56
CA GLY A 186 9.68 -6.97 12.36
C GLY A 186 8.83 -7.54 13.50
N PHE A 187 7.60 -7.06 13.67
CA PHE A 187 6.73 -7.48 14.78
C PHE A 187 6.52 -9.01 14.84
N TRP A 188 6.26 -9.63 13.69
CA TRP A 188 6.05 -11.07 13.59
C TRP A 188 7.35 -11.86 13.57
N THR A 189 8.43 -11.32 13.01
CA THR A 189 9.75 -11.96 13.06
C THR A 189 10.25 -12.09 14.50
N LYS A 190 9.99 -11.10 15.37
CA LYS A 190 10.24 -11.20 16.81
C LYS A 190 9.46 -12.33 17.50
N ARG A 191 8.43 -12.87 16.84
CA ARG A 191 7.55 -13.94 17.34
C ARG A 191 7.73 -15.26 16.60
N GLY A 192 8.87 -15.42 15.91
CA GLY A 192 9.24 -16.69 15.26
C GLY A 192 8.73 -16.87 13.83
N TYR A 193 8.08 -15.86 13.24
CA TYR A 193 7.73 -15.92 11.82
C TYR A 193 8.98 -15.74 10.95
N PRO A 194 9.06 -16.41 9.78
CA PRO A 194 10.17 -16.25 8.85
C PRO A 194 10.45 -14.78 8.52
N TYR A 195 11.75 -14.43 8.44
CA TYR A 195 12.12 -13.05 8.16
C TYR A 195 11.80 -12.64 6.73
N ASP A 196 12.10 -13.49 5.76
CA ASP A 196 11.84 -13.21 4.36
C ASP A 196 10.32 -13.17 4.10
N GLY A 197 9.57 -14.09 4.69
CA GLY A 197 8.12 -14.21 4.60
C GLY A 197 7.65 -14.56 3.20
N LYS A 198 8.48 -15.26 2.42
CA LYS A 198 8.15 -15.71 1.07
C LYS A 198 6.93 -16.63 1.08
N ILE A 199 6.04 -16.41 0.11
CA ILE A 199 4.96 -17.34 -0.17
C ILE A 199 5.62 -18.60 -0.74
N LEU A 200 5.45 -19.73 -0.06
CA LEU A 200 5.86 -21.03 -0.57
C LEU A 200 4.79 -21.43 -1.58
N GLY A 201 5.19 -21.59 -2.85
CA GLY A 201 4.32 -22.06 -3.92
C GLY A 201 3.94 -23.53 -3.76
#